data_AF-A0A967Z9N3-F1
#
_entry.id   AF-A0A967Z9N3-F1
#
_cell.length_a   1.000
_cell.length_b   1.000
_cell.length_c   1.000
_cell.angle_alpha   90.00
_cell.angle_beta   90.00
_cell.angle_gamma   90.00
#
_symmetry.space_group_name_H-M   'P 1'
#
loop_
_entity.id
_entity.type
_entity.pdbx_description
1 polymer ?
#
loop_
_entity_poly.entity_id
_entity_poly.type
_entity_poly.pdbx_seq_one_letter_code
_entity_poly.pdbx_strand_id
1 'polypeptide(L)'
;MGTVASWVGLRRSVLIYYGIPFRRRRFERFYAQFVAPGALCFDIGAHVGNRIGCWRALGARVVAVEPQSNAFRFLESRYSRDPNVTLIRCAIGRTAGVATLRFSDLNPTVASASSEWIERVAT
;
A
#
# COMPACT_ATOMS: atom_id res chain seq x y z
N MET A 1 19.77 -3.90 -1.04
CA MET A 1 19.19 -5.17 -0.55
C MET A 1 18.30 -4.86 0.65
N GLY A 2 17.06 -5.35 0.68
CA GLY A 2 16.15 -5.06 1.80
C GLY A 2 16.61 -5.76 3.08
N THR A 3 16.71 -5.03 4.18
CA THR A 3 17.13 -5.57 5.49
C THR A 3 16.12 -6.62 5.98
N VAL A 4 16.58 -7.65 6.70
CA VAL A 4 15.74 -8.71 7.29
C VAL A 4 14.57 -8.14 8.11
N ALA A 5 14.79 -7.02 8.82
CA ALA A 5 13.77 -6.30 9.57
C ALA A 5 12.59 -5.79 8.71
N SER A 6 12.86 -5.35 7.47
CA SER A 6 11.82 -4.86 6.55
C SER A 6 10.90 -6.01 6.09
N TRP A 7 11.46 -7.20 5.86
CA TRP A 7 10.68 -8.38 5.51
C TRP A 7 9.84 -8.91 6.68
N VAL A 8 10.34 -8.84 7.91
CA VAL A 8 9.56 -9.19 9.11
C VAL A 8 8.38 -8.24 9.30
N GLY A 9 8.59 -6.93 9.14
CA GLY A 9 7.50 -5.93 9.17
C GLY A 9 6.45 -6.16 8.09
N LEU A 10 6.89 -6.54 6.88
CA LEU A 10 5.99 -6.91 5.79
C LEU A 10 5.17 -8.16 6.11
N ARG A 11 5.80 -9.22 6.62
CA ARG A 11 5.11 -10.47 7.02
C ARG A 11 4.10 -10.23 8.13
N ARG A 12 4.44 -9.42 9.14
CA ARG A 12 3.51 -9.03 10.21
C ARG A 12 2.30 -8.29 9.63
N SER A 13 2.54 -7.37 8.71
CA SER A 13 1.48 -6.63 8.03
C SER A 13 0.59 -7.55 7.21
N VAL A 14 1.17 -8.48 6.44
CA VAL A 14 0.40 -9.49 5.71
C VAL A 14 -0.48 -10.30 6.66
N LEU A 15 0.06 -10.77 7.78
CA LEU A 15 -0.71 -11.54 8.76
C LEU A 15 -1.85 -10.72 9.37
N ILE A 16 -1.61 -9.46 9.72
CA ILE A 16 -2.65 -8.58 10.27
C ILE A 16 -3.73 -8.29 9.22
N TYR A 17 -3.35 -7.96 7.99
CA TYR A 17 -4.29 -7.56 6.94
C TYR A 17 -5.08 -8.72 6.35
N TYR A 18 -4.45 -9.89 6.21
CA TYR A 18 -5.06 -11.06 5.56
C TYR A 18 -5.44 -12.20 6.51
N GLY A 19 -4.95 -12.22 7.75
CA GLY A 19 -5.19 -13.29 8.71
C GLY A 19 -6.42 -13.12 9.60
N ILE A 20 -7.03 -11.93 9.64
CA ILE A 20 -8.25 -11.70 10.45
C ILE A 20 -9.48 -12.19 9.67
N PRO A 21 -10.25 -13.17 10.20
CA PRO A 21 -11.42 -13.71 9.52
C PRO A 21 -12.49 -12.63 9.29
N PHE A 22 -13.18 -12.72 8.15
CA PHE A 22 -14.25 -11.81 7.72
C PHE A 22 -13.87 -10.33 7.55
N ARG A 23 -12.64 -9.93 7.85
CA ARG A 23 -12.15 -8.54 7.70
C ARG A 23 -12.39 -8.02 6.29
N ARG A 24 -12.10 -8.85 5.28
CA ARG A 24 -12.32 -8.52 3.86
C ARG A 24 -13.78 -8.19 3.55
N ARG A 25 -14.73 -9.03 3.98
CA ARG A 25 -16.17 -8.81 3.77
C ARG A 25 -16.67 -7.51 4.43
N ARG A 26 -16.18 -7.23 5.64
CA ARG A 26 -16.51 -5.97 6.34
C ARG A 26 -15.98 -4.75 5.58
N PHE A 27 -14.76 -4.86 5.03
CA PHE A 27 -14.16 -3.82 4.21
C PHE A 27 -14.92 -3.63 2.89
N GLU A 28 -15.28 -4.71 2.21
CA GLU A 28 -16.08 -4.66 0.97
C GLU A 28 -17.42 -3.99 1.22
N ARG A 29 -18.13 -4.34 2.32
CA ARG A 29 -19.40 -3.70 2.69
C ARG A 29 -19.26 -2.20 2.93
N PHE A 30 -18.18 -1.77 3.58
CA PHE A 30 -17.90 -0.36 3.79
C PHE A 30 -17.61 0.38 2.47
N TYR A 31 -16.70 -0.15 1.65
CA TYR A 31 -16.33 0.49 0.39
C TYR A 31 -17.42 0.42 -0.69
N ALA A 32 -18.33 -0.55 -0.65
CA ALA A 32 -19.45 -0.66 -1.58
C ALA A 32 -20.38 0.57 -1.56
N GLN A 33 -20.32 1.39 -0.50
CA GLN A 33 -21.05 2.65 -0.41
C GLN A 33 -20.47 3.75 -1.32
N PHE A 34 -19.22 3.59 -1.78
CA PHE A 34 -18.45 4.60 -2.51
C PHE A 34 -17.86 4.09 -3.83
N VAL A 35 -17.61 2.79 -3.94
CA VAL A 35 -16.92 2.17 -5.07
C VAL A 35 -17.93 1.38 -5.89
N ALA A 36 -18.30 1.94 -7.02
CA ALA A 36 -19.13 1.27 -8.02
C ALA A 36 -18.30 0.29 -8.88
N PRO A 37 -18.93 -0.74 -9.47
CA PRO A 37 -18.29 -1.54 -10.50
C PRO A 37 -17.75 -0.67 -11.63
N GLY A 38 -16.52 -0.94 -12.08
CA GLY A 38 -15.84 -0.16 -13.12
C GLY A 38 -15.21 1.17 -12.65
N ALA A 39 -15.43 1.59 -11.40
CA ALA A 39 -14.81 2.80 -10.87
C ALA A 39 -13.28 2.74 -10.91
N LEU A 40 -12.62 3.87 -11.15
CA LEU A 40 -11.15 3.99 -11.06
C LEU A 40 -10.76 4.45 -9.66
N CYS A 41 -10.01 3.61 -8.94
CA CYS A 41 -9.54 3.89 -7.59
C CYS A 41 -8.01 4.06 -7.56
N PHE A 42 -7.54 5.07 -6.84
CA PHE A 42 -6.12 5.31 -6.61
C PHE A 42 -5.74 4.89 -5.18
N ASP A 43 -4.86 3.89 -5.03
CA ASP A 43 -4.34 3.45 -3.72
C ASP A 43 -2.94 4.05 -3.50
N ILE A 44 -2.88 5.19 -2.81
CA ILE A 44 -1.62 5.92 -2.57
C ILE A 44 -0.97 5.41 -1.28
N GLY A 45 0.25 4.88 -1.38
CA GLY A 45 0.88 4.15 -0.28
C GLY A 45 0.26 2.78 -0.09
N ALA A 46 0.11 2.03 -1.19
CA ALA A 46 -0.63 0.78 -1.22
C ALA A 46 -0.05 -0.31 -0.30
N HIS A 47 1.24 -0.21 0.05
CA HIS A 47 1.96 -1.15 0.92
C HIS A 47 1.75 -2.61 0.47
N VAL A 48 1.08 -3.44 1.28
CA VAL A 48 0.77 -4.85 0.93
C VAL A 48 -0.55 -5.02 0.17
N GLY A 49 -1.22 -3.95 -0.25
CA GLY A 49 -2.40 -4.04 -1.12
C GLY A 49 -3.70 -4.39 -0.39
N ASN A 50 -3.84 -3.97 0.87
CA ASN A 50 -5.03 -4.21 1.70
C ASN A 50 -6.32 -3.68 1.04
N ARG A 51 -6.24 -2.57 0.28
CA ARG A 51 -7.38 -2.00 -0.44
C ARG A 51 -7.59 -2.58 -1.84
N ILE A 52 -6.51 -2.89 -2.55
CA ILE A 52 -6.56 -3.45 -3.92
C ILE A 52 -7.49 -4.67 -3.98
N GLY A 53 -7.28 -5.68 -3.14
CA GLY A 53 -8.09 -6.90 -3.17
C GLY A 53 -9.58 -6.69 -2.83
N CYS A 54 -9.88 -5.67 -2.02
CA CYS A 54 -11.24 -5.26 -1.67
C CYS A 54 -11.92 -4.57 -2.86
N TRP A 55 -11.31 -3.52 -3.40
CA TRP A 55 -11.87 -2.76 -4.52
C TRP A 55 -11.98 -3.60 -5.79
N ARG A 56 -11.03 -4.52 -6.02
CA ARG A 56 -11.12 -5.48 -7.12
C ARG A 56 -12.31 -6.44 -6.98
N ALA A 57 -12.66 -6.88 -5.77
CA ALA A 57 -13.88 -7.66 -5.55
C ALA A 57 -15.15 -6.87 -5.81
N LEU A 58 -15.12 -5.54 -5.65
CA LEU A 58 -16.21 -4.64 -6.01
C LEU A 58 -16.24 -4.30 -7.52
N GLY A 59 -15.32 -4.84 -8.32
CA GLY A 59 -15.26 -4.61 -9.77
C GLY A 59 -14.54 -3.34 -10.19
N ALA A 60 -13.83 -2.65 -9.29
CA ALA A 60 -13.10 -1.42 -9.61
C ALA A 60 -11.81 -1.69 -10.41
N ARG A 61 -11.34 -0.70 -11.16
CA ARG A 61 -9.97 -0.62 -11.67
C ARG A 61 -9.09 0.09 -10.65
N VAL A 62 -7.87 -0.38 -10.42
CA VAL A 62 -7.02 0.15 -9.35
C VAL A 62 -5.67 0.61 -9.90
N VAL A 63 -5.27 1.84 -9.58
CA VAL A 63 -3.91 2.34 -9.74
C VAL A 63 -3.28 2.40 -8.36
N ALA A 64 -2.35 1.49 -8.07
CA ALA A 64 -1.69 1.41 -6.78
C ALA A 64 -0.27 1.97 -6.87
N VAL A 65 0.02 2.92 -5.98
CA VAL A 65 1.30 3.62 -5.91
C VAL A 65 2.02 3.25 -4.62
N GLU A 66 3.23 2.72 -4.73
CA GLU A 66 4.02 2.32 -3.55
C GLU A 66 5.53 2.54 -3.79
N PRO A 67 6.19 3.43 -3.04
CA PRO A 67 7.62 3.69 -3.21
C PRO A 67 8.53 2.60 -2.62
N GLN A 68 8.08 1.87 -1.59
CA GLN A 68 8.92 0.89 -0.89
C GLN A 68 9.14 -0.36 -1.72
N SER A 69 10.41 -0.64 -2.03
CA SER A 69 10.81 -1.76 -2.90
C SER A 69 10.26 -3.13 -2.48
N ASN A 70 10.25 -3.45 -1.18
CA ASN A 70 9.80 -4.76 -0.69
C ASN A 70 8.27 -4.90 -0.77
N ALA A 71 7.54 -3.85 -0.37
CA ALA A 71 6.10 -3.81 -0.51
C ALA A 71 5.68 -3.85 -1.98
N PHE A 72 6.35 -3.09 -2.84
CA PHE A 72 6.11 -3.10 -4.29
C PHE A 72 6.30 -4.50 -4.90
N ARG A 73 7.38 -5.21 -4.54
CA ARG A 73 7.61 -6.60 -5.00
C ARG A 73 6.48 -7.54 -4.56
N PHE A 74 5.94 -7.35 -3.36
CA PHE A 74 4.79 -8.12 -2.90
C PHE A 74 3.55 -7.81 -3.76
N LEU A 75 3.28 -6.54 -4.05
CA LEU A 75 2.20 -6.14 -4.96
C LEU A 75 2.37 -6.76 -6.35
N GLU A 76 3.57 -6.71 -6.92
CA GLU A 76 3.89 -7.33 -8.21
C GLU A 76 3.60 -8.82 -8.20
N SER A 77 4.06 -9.54 -7.18
CA SER A 77 3.80 -10.98 -7.06
C SER A 77 2.30 -11.31 -6.99
N ARG A 78 1.48 -10.40 -6.44
CA ARG A 78 0.07 -10.66 -6.16
C ARG A 78 -0.88 -10.19 -7.25
N TYR A 79 -0.53 -9.10 -7.94
CA TYR A 79 -1.45 -8.35 -8.80
C TYR A 79 -0.93 -8.06 -10.22
N SER A 80 0.33 -8.35 -10.56
CA SER A 80 0.89 -8.08 -11.90
C SER A 80 0.14 -8.74 -13.07
N ARG A 81 -0.62 -9.81 -12.79
CA ARG A 81 -1.42 -10.53 -13.79
C ARG A 81 -2.89 -10.07 -13.86
N ASP A 82 -3.32 -9.15 -12.99
CA ASP A 82 -4.68 -8.59 -13.06
C ASP A 82 -4.68 -7.37 -14.00
N PRO A 83 -5.32 -7.45 -15.19
CA PRO A 83 -5.32 -6.35 -16.16
C PRO A 83 -6.03 -5.08 -15.65
N ASN A 84 -6.80 -5.18 -14.57
CA ASN A 84 -7.47 -4.05 -13.95
C ASN A 84 -6.67 -3.45 -12.79
N VAL A 85 -5.43 -3.90 -12.55
CA VAL A 85 -4.52 -3.33 -11.56
C VAL A 85 -3.28 -2.78 -12.26
N THR A 86 -3.01 -1.49 -12.08
CA THR A 86 -1.77 -0.83 -12.50
C THR A 86 -0.93 -0.55 -11.26
N LEU A 87 0.32 -1.00 -11.25
CA LEU A 87 1.26 -0.79 -10.16
C LEU A 87 2.30 0.26 -10.57
N ILE A 88 2.49 1.30 -9.75
CA ILE A 88 3.46 2.36 -10.00
C ILE A 88 4.42 2.47 -8.82
N ARG A 89 5.72 2.28 -9.07
CA ARG A 89 6.75 2.35 -8.03
C ARG A 89 7.28 3.78 -7.90
N CYS A 90 6.53 4.64 -7.24
CA CYS A 90 6.96 6.00 -6.92
C CYS A 90 6.35 6.50 -5.61
N ALA A 91 6.84 7.63 -5.11
CA ALA A 91 6.15 8.40 -4.09
C ALA A 91 5.30 9.49 -4.77
N ILE A 92 4.16 9.84 -4.19
CA ILE A 92 3.33 10.96 -4.66
C ILE A 92 3.68 12.22 -3.86
N GLY A 93 3.89 13.32 -4.58
CA GLY A 93 4.21 14.63 -4.03
C GLY A 93 3.68 15.76 -4.90
N ARG A 94 3.85 17.01 -4.42
CA ARG A 94 3.34 18.22 -5.08
C ARG A 94 4.00 18.52 -6.43
N THR A 95 5.26 18.11 -6.60
CA THR A 95 6.02 18.27 -7.84
C THR A 95 6.73 16.97 -8.21
N ALA A 96 6.99 16.77 -9.49
CA ALA A 96 7.85 15.68 -9.95
C ALA A 96 9.29 15.90 -9.48
N GLY A 97 9.97 14.81 -9.12
CA GLY A 97 11.35 14.86 -8.64
C GLY A 97 11.75 13.57 -7.93
N VAL A 98 12.94 13.61 -7.34
CA VAL A 98 13.47 12.51 -6.52
C VAL A 98 13.41 12.94 -5.06
N ALA A 99 12.96 12.04 -4.19
CA ALA A 99 12.92 12.26 -2.75
C ALA A 99 13.52 11.06 -2.01
N THR A 100 14.17 11.34 -0.88
CA THR A 100 14.70 10.30 0.00
C THR A 100 13.58 9.83 0.92
N LEU A 101 13.18 8.56 0.77
CA LEU A 101 12.26 7.92 1.69
C LEU A 101 13.01 7.46 2.95
N ARG A 102 12.65 8.01 4.11
CA ARG A 102 13.22 7.64 5.41
C ARG A 102 12.31 6.66 6.13
N PHE A 103 12.89 5.68 6.80
CA PHE A 103 12.19 4.61 7.51
C PHE A 103 12.32 4.83 9.02
N SER A 104 11.29 4.49 9.78
CA SER A 104 11.39 4.45 11.24
C SER A 104 12.09 3.16 11.68
N ASP A 105 13.13 3.29 12.51
CA ASP A 105 13.83 2.15 13.09
C ASP A 105 12.94 1.38 14.08
N LEU A 106 12.03 2.07 14.76
CA LEU A 106 11.08 1.50 15.72
C LEU A 106 9.89 0.80 15.03
N ASN A 107 9.45 1.32 13.88
CA ASN A 107 8.32 0.79 13.12
C ASN A 107 8.68 0.74 11.61
N PRO A 108 9.33 -0.34 11.13
CA PRO A 108 9.83 -0.43 9.75
C PRO A 108 8.76 -0.34 8.64
N THR A 109 7.48 -0.42 9.00
CA THR A 109 6.33 -0.21 8.10
C THR A 109 5.96 1.26 7.92
N VAL A 110 6.50 2.15 8.77
CA VAL A 110 6.31 3.61 8.68
C VAL A 110 7.50 4.19 7.92
N ALA A 111 7.20 4.84 6.81
CA ALA A 111 8.20 5.60 6.07
C ALA A 111 7.60 6.92 5.61
N SER A 112 8.44 7.95 5.58
CA SER A 112 8.05 9.29 5.13
C SER A 112 9.17 9.91 4.30
N ALA A 113 8.76 10.64 3.26
CA ALA A 113 9.65 11.49 2.48
C ALA A 113 9.59 12.97 2.94
N SER A 114 8.75 13.29 3.93
CA SER A 114 8.61 14.64 4.48
C SER A 114 9.51 14.80 5.71
N SER A 115 10.56 15.62 5.60
CA SER A 115 11.44 15.96 6.73
C SER A 115 10.68 16.68 7.85
N GLU A 116 9.81 17.62 7.48
CA GLU A 116 8.98 18.37 8.41
C GLU A 116 8.05 17.45 9.23
N TRP A 117 7.47 16.43 8.59
CA TRP A 117 6.64 15.46 9.31
C TRP A 117 7.48 14.62 10.29
N ILE A 118 8.67 14.18 9.86
CA ILE A 118 9.57 13.40 10.69
C ILE A 118 10.00 14.19 11.92
N GLU A 119 10.36 15.46 11.76
CA GLU A 119 10.71 16.34 12.88
C GLU A 119 9.55 16.49 13.87
N ARG A 120 8.31 16.59 13.39
CA ARG A 120 7.12 16.73 14.26
C ARG A 120 6.77 15.46 15.05
N VAL A 121 7.09 14.27 14.55
CA VAL A 121 6.70 12.99 15.18
C VAL A 121 7.86 12.25 15.86
N ALA A 122 9.08 12.80 15.80
CA ALA A 122 10.27 12.23 16.41
C ALA A 122 10.46 12.58 17.90
N THR A 123 9.54 13.35 18.50
CA THR A 123 9.51 13.68 19.94
C THR A 123 8.62 12.69 20.68
#